data_AF-A0A973BAD0-F1
#
_entry.id   AF-A0A973BAD0-F1
#
_cell.length_a   1.000
_cell.length_b   1.000
_cell.length_c   1.000
_cell.angle_alpha   90.00
_cell.angle_beta   90.00
_cell.angle_gamma   90.00
#
_symmetry.space_group_name_H-M   'P 1'
#
loop_
_entity.id
_entity.type
_entity.pdbx_description
1 polymer ?
#
loop_
_entity_poly.entity_id
_entity_poly.type
_entity_poly.pdbx_seq_one_letter_code
_entity_poly.pdbx_strand_id
1 'polypeptide(L)'
;MTDAITPSLRLGVTGLSRAGKTVFITAFVHTLTSASASPSLPLEHLKGFRAFLEPQPDDDIPRFAYEQHLKMLQNDVPDWPESTRQISQLRLTLEWEASDTLRRLAGFPKRLHVDVVDYPGEWLLDLSLLNQNYQTWSREINMAAARRSPDEHTQTWLNFIQSPTLRDIADEQIAIEGAQKFTNYLRSVKKHNKYAQFISPGRFLLPGEFDGSPLLTFFPLCINDTIDEPIRPGTLGALLSKRFESYKQQVVRPFFERHFKSLDRQIVLVDVLG
;
A
#
# COMPACT_ATOMS: atom_id res chain seq x y z
N MET A 1 -16.28 -18.56 -18.05
CA MET A 1 -16.30 -20.01 -17.73
C MET A 1 -14.92 -20.67 -17.79
N THR A 2 -13.87 -20.02 -18.31
CA THR A 2 -12.49 -20.52 -18.39
C THR A 2 -11.68 -20.44 -17.08
N ASP A 3 -12.04 -19.55 -16.16
CA ASP A 3 -11.32 -19.36 -14.88
C ASP A 3 -11.42 -20.56 -13.92
N ALA A 4 -12.46 -21.39 -14.01
CA ALA A 4 -12.68 -22.48 -13.05
C ALA A 4 -11.70 -23.66 -13.19
N ILE A 5 -10.92 -23.72 -14.28
CA ILE A 5 -10.05 -24.87 -14.61
C ILE A 5 -8.56 -24.49 -14.59
N THR A 6 -8.24 -23.19 -14.68
CA THR A 6 -6.85 -22.74 -14.72
C THR A 6 -6.39 -22.35 -13.32
N PRO A 7 -5.29 -22.92 -12.80
CA PRO A 7 -4.76 -22.50 -11.50
C PRO A 7 -4.33 -21.03 -11.53
N SER A 8 -4.53 -20.34 -10.41
CA SER A 8 -4.12 -18.95 -10.21
C SER A 8 -3.09 -18.83 -9.09
N LEU A 9 -2.13 -17.92 -9.26
CA LEU A 9 -1.16 -17.50 -8.26
C LEU A 9 -1.31 -15.99 -8.03
N ARG A 10 -1.65 -15.56 -6.82
CA ARG A 10 -1.70 -14.15 -6.44
C ARG A 10 -0.33 -13.70 -5.93
N LEU A 11 0.32 -12.83 -6.70
CA LEU A 11 1.64 -12.29 -6.40
C LEU A 11 1.53 -10.84 -5.93
N GLY A 12 1.78 -10.61 -4.65
CA GLY A 12 1.87 -9.25 -4.11
C GLY A 12 3.21 -8.61 -4.46
N VAL A 13 3.18 -7.36 -4.91
CA VAL A 13 4.38 -6.54 -5.11
C VAL A 13 4.23 -5.28 -4.27
N THR A 14 5.19 -5.07 -3.37
CA THR A 14 5.19 -3.93 -2.46
C THR A 14 6.60 -3.40 -2.21
N GLY A 15 6.70 -2.36 -1.40
CA GLY A 15 7.91 -1.59 -1.17
C GLY A 15 7.54 -0.14 -0.86
N LEU A 16 8.40 0.54 -0.10
CA LEU A 16 8.22 1.95 0.21
C LEU A 16 8.15 2.79 -1.08
N SER A 17 7.55 3.97 -1.01
CA SER A 17 7.53 4.90 -2.13
C SER A 17 8.93 5.09 -2.73
N ARG A 18 9.00 5.10 -4.07
CA ARG A 18 10.24 5.15 -4.88
C ARG A 18 11.11 3.89 -4.90
N ALA A 19 10.72 2.78 -4.27
CA ALA A 19 11.44 1.51 -4.38
C ALA A 19 11.41 0.85 -5.79
N GLY A 20 10.84 1.51 -6.80
CA GLY A 20 10.82 1.00 -8.18
C GLY A 20 9.70 -0.01 -8.52
N LYS A 21 8.64 -0.12 -7.72
CA LYS A 21 7.51 -1.07 -7.95
C LYS A 21 6.95 -1.01 -9.36
N THR A 22 6.54 0.18 -9.82
CA THR A 22 5.95 0.38 -11.14
C THR A 22 6.89 -0.07 -12.26
N VAL A 23 8.18 0.24 -12.14
CA VAL A 23 9.22 -0.14 -13.11
C VAL A 23 9.43 -1.65 -13.08
N PHE A 24 9.56 -2.24 -11.90
CA PHE A 24 9.74 -3.68 -11.72
C PHE A 24 8.59 -4.48 -12.36
N ILE A 25 7.34 -4.14 -12.04
CA ILE A 25 6.17 -4.85 -12.58
C ILE A 25 6.12 -4.72 -14.11
N THR A 26 6.36 -3.50 -14.63
CA THR A 26 6.38 -3.26 -16.07
C THR A 26 7.47 -4.09 -16.75
N ALA A 27 8.69 -4.08 -16.22
CA ALA A 27 9.80 -4.87 -16.75
C ALA A 27 9.56 -6.38 -16.64
N PHE A 28 8.98 -6.84 -15.53
CA PHE A 28 8.63 -8.24 -15.29
C PHE A 28 7.61 -8.74 -16.32
N VAL A 29 6.49 -8.02 -16.48
CA VAL A 29 5.45 -8.33 -17.47
C VAL A 29 6.02 -8.26 -18.88
N HIS A 30 6.78 -7.21 -19.20
CA HIS A 30 7.37 -7.05 -20.53
C HIS A 30 8.35 -8.17 -20.87
N THR A 31 9.21 -8.55 -19.93
CA THR A 31 10.20 -9.62 -20.12
C THR A 31 9.54 -10.97 -20.36
N LEU A 32 8.44 -11.27 -19.65
CA LEU A 32 7.69 -12.52 -19.84
C LEU A 32 6.88 -12.53 -21.13
N THR A 33 6.21 -11.43 -21.46
CA THR A 33 5.39 -11.32 -22.69
C THR A 33 6.23 -11.28 -23.97
N SER A 34 7.47 -10.79 -23.87
CA SER A 34 8.46 -10.79 -24.95
C SER A 34 9.39 -12.02 -24.95
N ALA A 35 9.16 -12.99 -24.04
CA ALA A 35 10.09 -14.08 -23.76
C ALA A 35 10.41 -14.99 -24.96
N SER A 36 9.55 -15.05 -25.99
CA SER A 36 9.87 -15.77 -27.24
C SER A 36 11.13 -15.23 -27.95
N ALA A 37 11.64 -14.06 -27.53
CA ALA A 37 12.84 -13.41 -28.05
C ALA A 37 13.99 -13.25 -27.02
N SER A 38 13.87 -13.74 -25.78
CA SER A 38 14.84 -13.45 -24.72
C SER A 38 15.64 -14.68 -24.25
N PRO A 39 16.97 -14.75 -24.49
CA PRO A 39 17.83 -15.85 -24.05
C PRO A 39 18.16 -15.85 -22.54
N SER A 40 17.71 -14.84 -21.77
CA SER A 40 18.10 -14.67 -20.36
C SER A 40 17.17 -15.35 -19.35
N LEU A 41 16.01 -15.83 -19.77
CA LEU A 41 15.08 -16.53 -18.89
C LEU A 41 15.32 -18.05 -18.98
N PRO A 42 15.40 -18.78 -17.85
CA PRO A 42 15.60 -20.24 -17.83
C PRO A 42 14.31 -20.99 -18.20
N LEU A 43 13.76 -20.71 -19.39
CA LEU A 43 12.52 -21.26 -19.91
C LEU A 43 12.77 -22.46 -20.85
N GLU A 44 14.01 -22.92 -20.97
CA GLU A 44 14.42 -24.02 -21.86
C GLU A 44 13.60 -25.30 -21.63
N HIS A 45 13.14 -25.52 -20.40
CA HIS A 45 12.31 -26.67 -20.02
C HIS A 45 10.81 -26.49 -20.33
N LEU A 46 10.37 -25.27 -20.67
CA LEU A 46 8.98 -24.91 -20.95
C LEU A 46 8.76 -24.74 -22.45
N LYS A 47 8.61 -25.86 -23.16
CA LYS A 47 8.32 -25.85 -24.60
C LYS A 47 7.03 -25.08 -24.92
N GLY A 48 7.06 -24.31 -26.01
CA GLY A 48 5.91 -23.51 -26.44
C GLY A 48 5.52 -22.43 -25.44
N PHE A 49 6.43 -21.99 -24.56
CA PHE A 49 6.14 -20.96 -23.58
C PHE A 49 5.68 -19.67 -24.25
N ARG A 50 4.54 -19.16 -23.79
CA ARG A 50 4.04 -17.83 -24.10
C ARG A 50 3.46 -17.20 -22.84
N ALA A 51 3.58 -15.88 -22.75
CA ALA A 51 2.89 -15.11 -21.73
C ALA A 51 2.11 -13.96 -22.39
N PHE A 52 0.91 -13.71 -21.91
CA PHE A 52 0.05 -12.65 -22.43
C PHE A 52 -0.89 -12.15 -21.33
N LEU A 53 -1.40 -10.94 -21.50
CA LEU A 53 -2.34 -10.34 -20.55
C LEU A 53 -3.76 -10.84 -20.83
N GLU A 54 -4.48 -11.14 -19.77
CA GLU A 54 -5.92 -11.42 -19.79
C GLU A 54 -6.65 -10.44 -18.85
N PRO A 55 -7.98 -10.31 -18.97
CA PRO A 55 -8.78 -9.55 -18.01
C PRO A 55 -8.51 -10.02 -16.57
N GLN A 56 -8.37 -9.06 -15.66
CA GLN A 56 -8.19 -9.34 -14.23
C GLN A 56 -9.50 -9.89 -13.62
N PRO A 57 -9.42 -10.65 -12.51
CA PRO A 57 -10.60 -11.24 -11.87
C PRO A 57 -11.40 -10.27 -10.98
N ASP A 58 -10.75 -9.25 -10.42
CA ASP A 58 -11.32 -8.37 -9.40
C ASP A 58 -11.69 -7.02 -10.03
N ASP A 59 -12.97 -6.81 -10.36
CA ASP A 59 -13.45 -5.60 -11.06
C ASP A 59 -13.51 -4.35 -10.16
N ASP A 60 -13.43 -4.53 -8.84
CA ASP A 60 -13.40 -3.44 -7.86
C ASP A 60 -11.98 -2.86 -7.64
N ILE A 61 -10.95 -3.51 -8.19
CA ILE A 61 -9.56 -3.07 -8.09
C ILE A 61 -9.13 -2.39 -9.41
N PRO A 62 -8.52 -1.20 -9.38
CA PRO A 62 -8.00 -0.57 -10.60
C PRO A 62 -7.00 -1.45 -11.35
N ARG A 63 -7.08 -1.49 -12.68
CA ARG A 63 -6.08 -2.19 -13.51
C ARG A 63 -4.74 -1.46 -13.47
N PHE A 64 -3.65 -2.20 -13.33
CA PHE A 64 -2.30 -1.67 -13.49
C PHE A 64 -2.10 -1.21 -14.94
N ALA A 65 -1.73 0.05 -15.13
CA ALA A 65 -1.61 0.71 -16.44
C ALA A 65 -0.34 0.30 -17.20
N TYR A 66 -0.15 -1.00 -17.42
CA TYR A 66 1.04 -1.59 -18.04
C TYR A 66 1.41 -0.91 -19.37
N GLU A 67 0.43 -0.76 -20.27
CA GLU A 67 0.70 -0.22 -21.61
C GLU A 67 1.18 1.24 -21.55
N GLN A 68 0.62 2.03 -20.63
CA GLN A 68 1.03 3.41 -20.41
C GLN A 68 2.45 3.48 -19.83
N HIS A 69 2.75 2.68 -18.79
CA HIS A 69 4.06 2.66 -18.17
C HIS A 69 5.14 2.18 -19.14
N LEU A 70 4.85 1.16 -19.97
CA LEU A 70 5.77 0.70 -20.99
C LEU A 70 6.07 1.80 -22.01
N LYS A 71 5.04 2.52 -22.48
CA LYS A 71 5.21 3.63 -23.41
C LYS A 71 6.10 4.73 -22.83
N MET A 72 5.93 5.10 -21.56
CA MET A 72 6.78 6.10 -20.90
C MET A 72 8.26 5.70 -20.89
N LEU A 73 8.54 4.42 -20.62
CA LEU A 73 9.91 3.88 -20.59
C LEU A 73 10.53 3.76 -22.00
N GLN A 74 9.72 3.69 -23.05
CA GLN A 74 10.15 3.53 -24.45
C GLN A 74 10.16 4.85 -25.24
N ASN A 75 9.82 5.98 -24.62
CA ASN A 75 9.89 7.29 -25.27
C ASN A 75 11.34 7.65 -25.67
N ASP A 76 11.51 8.50 -26.69
CA ASP A 76 12.82 9.01 -27.15
C ASP A 76 13.63 9.64 -26.00
N VAL A 77 12.93 10.34 -25.11
CA VAL A 77 13.41 10.71 -23.77
C VAL A 77 12.61 9.88 -22.76
N PRO A 78 13.19 8.84 -22.13
CA PRO A 78 12.47 7.98 -21.22
C PRO A 78 11.99 8.72 -19.97
N ASP A 79 10.71 8.52 -19.64
CA ASP A 79 10.11 9.03 -18.40
C ASP A 79 9.87 7.90 -17.42
N TRP A 80 10.24 8.10 -16.16
CA TRP A 80 9.94 7.13 -15.10
C TRP A 80 8.46 7.20 -14.72
N PRO A 81 7.74 6.06 -14.73
CA PRO A 81 6.35 6.00 -14.27
C PRO A 81 6.17 6.55 -12.85
N GLU A 82 5.02 7.16 -12.60
CA GLU A 82 4.70 7.64 -11.27
C GLU A 82 4.69 6.50 -10.23
N SER A 83 5.02 6.85 -8.98
CA SER A 83 4.95 5.91 -7.87
C SER A 83 3.51 5.50 -7.59
N THR A 84 3.30 4.21 -7.32
CA THR A 84 2.02 3.64 -6.88
C THR A 84 1.40 4.42 -5.73
N ARG A 85 0.20 4.98 -5.93
CA ARG A 85 -0.57 5.73 -4.92
C ARG A 85 -1.81 5.01 -4.39
N GLN A 86 -2.22 3.95 -5.08
CA GLN A 86 -3.38 3.12 -4.75
C GLN A 86 -3.08 1.67 -5.14
N ILE A 87 -3.89 0.74 -4.64
CA ILE A 87 -3.82 -0.66 -5.08
C ILE A 87 -4.15 -0.77 -6.57
N SER A 88 -3.46 -1.64 -7.28
CA SER A 88 -3.80 -2.00 -8.65
C SER A 88 -3.46 -3.45 -8.95
N GLN A 89 -4.08 -4.02 -9.99
CA GLN A 89 -3.92 -5.42 -10.35
C GLN A 89 -3.78 -5.61 -11.85
N LEU A 90 -3.09 -6.68 -12.26
CA LEU A 90 -3.15 -7.20 -13.62
C LEU A 90 -3.08 -8.72 -13.59
N ARG A 91 -3.66 -9.36 -14.61
CA ARG A 91 -3.51 -10.80 -14.84
C ARG A 91 -2.56 -11.07 -15.98
N LEU A 92 -1.51 -11.83 -15.68
CA LEU A 92 -0.59 -12.39 -16.65
C LEU A 92 -0.84 -13.89 -16.77
N THR A 93 -1.16 -14.36 -17.97
CA THR A 93 -1.36 -15.79 -18.23
C THR A 93 -0.10 -16.38 -18.83
N LEU A 94 0.47 -17.36 -18.14
CA LEU A 94 1.59 -18.17 -18.59
C LEU A 94 1.04 -19.45 -19.21
N GLU A 95 1.48 -19.77 -20.43
CA GLU A 95 1.06 -20.99 -21.11
C GLU A 95 2.28 -21.73 -21.67
N TRP A 96 2.31 -23.06 -21.52
CA TRP A 96 3.35 -23.92 -22.09
C TRP A 96 2.81 -25.32 -22.40
N GLU A 97 3.55 -26.10 -23.19
CA GLU A 97 3.18 -27.46 -23.54
C GLU A 97 3.20 -28.39 -22.33
N ALA A 98 2.21 -29.28 -22.24
CA ALA A 98 2.22 -30.33 -21.21
C ALA A 98 3.37 -31.32 -21.48
N SER A 99 4.16 -31.61 -20.43
CA SER A 99 5.20 -32.65 -20.45
C SER A 99 4.64 -34.08 -20.57
N ASP A 100 3.35 -34.26 -20.26
CA ASP A 100 2.65 -35.55 -20.28
C ASP A 100 2.06 -35.83 -21.68
N THR A 101 2.43 -36.98 -22.25
CA THR A 101 2.02 -37.42 -23.60
C THR A 101 0.51 -37.52 -23.76
N LEU A 102 -0.22 -37.91 -22.71
CA LEU A 102 -1.69 -38.01 -22.74
C LEU A 102 -2.35 -36.64 -22.86
N ARG A 103 -1.89 -35.63 -22.12
CA ARG A 103 -2.40 -34.26 -22.20
C ARG A 103 -2.00 -33.58 -23.51
N ARG A 104 -0.81 -33.89 -24.02
CA ARG A 104 -0.36 -33.41 -25.33
C ARG A 104 -1.24 -33.95 -26.47
N LEU A 105 -1.68 -35.21 -26.39
CA LEU A 105 -2.61 -35.82 -27.34
C LEU A 105 -4.02 -35.22 -27.26
N ALA A 106 -4.44 -34.75 -26.07
CA ALA A 106 -5.71 -34.05 -25.89
C ALA A 106 -5.68 -32.58 -26.36
N GLY A 107 -4.51 -32.04 -26.76
CA GLY A 107 -4.38 -30.71 -27.36
C GLY A 107 -4.52 -29.53 -26.39
N PHE A 108 -4.58 -29.75 -25.08
CA PHE A 108 -4.73 -28.66 -24.10
C PHE A 108 -3.37 -28.23 -23.53
N PRO A 109 -2.94 -26.97 -23.73
CA PRO A 109 -1.73 -26.46 -23.12
C PRO A 109 -1.91 -26.28 -21.60
N LYS A 110 -0.82 -26.34 -20.84
CA LYS A 110 -0.85 -25.97 -19.41
C LYS A 110 -0.89 -24.45 -19.30
N ARG A 111 -1.80 -23.95 -18.45
CA ARG A 111 -1.93 -22.53 -18.13
C ARG A 111 -1.75 -22.28 -16.64
N LEU A 112 -1.23 -21.11 -16.31
CA LEU A 112 -1.18 -20.55 -14.97
C LEU A 112 -1.52 -19.06 -15.07
N HIS A 113 -2.53 -18.61 -14.33
CA HIS A 113 -2.78 -17.19 -14.14
C HIS A 113 -1.89 -16.68 -13.01
N VAL A 114 -1.17 -15.60 -13.27
CA VAL A 114 -0.40 -14.86 -12.27
C VAL A 114 -1.08 -13.51 -12.10
N ASP A 115 -1.82 -13.36 -11.00
CA ASP A 115 -2.49 -12.13 -10.63
C ASP A 115 -1.51 -11.26 -9.84
N VAL A 116 -0.93 -10.26 -10.48
CA VAL A 116 0.04 -9.35 -9.86
C VAL A 116 -0.72 -8.20 -9.22
N VAL A 117 -0.58 -8.06 -7.89
CA VAL A 117 -1.24 -7.01 -7.09
C VAL A 117 -0.18 -6.03 -6.59
N ASP A 118 -0.19 -4.80 -7.11
CA ASP A 118 0.68 -3.70 -6.68
C ASP A 118 -0.01 -2.88 -5.59
N TYR A 119 0.66 -2.65 -4.46
CA TYR A 119 0.14 -1.77 -3.42
C TYR A 119 1.26 -1.07 -2.64
N PRO A 120 0.99 0.13 -2.07
CA PRO A 120 2.00 0.86 -1.29
C PRO A 120 2.48 0.12 -0.03
N GLY A 121 3.80 0.06 0.20
CA GLY A 121 4.36 -0.59 1.38
C GLY A 121 4.03 0.12 2.69
N GLU A 122 3.79 1.44 2.64
CA GLU A 122 3.35 2.26 3.77
C GLU A 122 2.05 1.74 4.40
N TRP A 123 1.21 1.06 3.61
CA TRP A 123 -0.05 0.50 4.08
C TRP A 123 0.12 -0.72 4.99
N LEU A 124 1.26 -1.41 4.92
CA LEU A 124 1.58 -2.53 5.82
C LEU A 124 1.94 -2.05 7.22
N LEU A 125 2.42 -0.82 7.35
CA LEU A 125 2.74 -0.23 8.66
C LEU A 125 1.50 -0.07 9.54
N ASP A 126 0.32 -0.02 8.93
CA ASP A 126 -0.94 0.14 9.65
C ASP A 126 -1.45 -1.15 10.28
N LEU A 127 -0.88 -2.31 9.94
CA LEU A 127 -1.31 -3.59 10.51
C LEU A 127 -1.10 -3.63 12.02
N SER A 128 -0.10 -2.92 12.55
CA SER A 128 0.14 -2.79 13.99
C SER A 128 -1.02 -2.10 14.72
N LEU A 129 -1.74 -1.19 14.04
CA LEU A 129 -2.85 -0.44 14.61
C LEU A 129 -4.03 -1.34 14.98
N LEU A 130 -4.19 -2.49 14.32
CA LEU A 130 -5.27 -3.45 14.62
C LEU A 130 -5.23 -3.93 16.09
N ASN A 131 -4.04 -3.95 16.69
CA ASN A 131 -3.81 -4.43 18.06
C ASN A 131 -3.58 -3.30 19.08
N GLN A 132 -3.79 -2.03 18.68
CA GLN A 132 -3.59 -0.86 19.53
C GLN A 132 -4.89 -0.07 19.70
N ASN A 133 -5.06 0.56 20.85
CA ASN A 133 -6.09 1.58 21.06
C ASN A 133 -5.55 2.98 20.75
N TYR A 134 -6.45 3.95 20.59
CA TYR A 134 -6.11 5.32 20.23
C TYR A 134 -5.15 6.00 21.23
N GLN A 135 -5.30 5.74 22.54
CA GLN A 135 -4.45 6.32 23.57
C GLN A 135 -2.99 5.84 23.47
N THR A 136 -2.80 4.53 23.35
CA THR A 136 -1.47 3.91 23.21
C THR A 136 -0.78 4.40 21.94
N TRP A 137 -1.49 4.35 20.80
CA TRP A 137 -0.98 4.85 19.53
C TRP A 137 -0.60 6.34 19.62
N SER A 138 -1.47 7.17 20.23
CA SER A 138 -1.21 8.61 20.33
C SER A 138 0.05 8.92 21.13
N ARG A 139 0.22 8.23 22.25
CA ARG A 139 1.41 8.38 23.10
C ARG A 139 2.69 7.95 22.39
N GLU A 140 2.66 6.82 21.68
CA GLU A 140 3.82 6.32 20.94
C GLU A 140 4.29 7.32 19.88
N ILE A 141 3.35 7.86 19.08
CA ILE A 141 3.68 8.86 18.06
C ILE A 141 4.20 10.15 18.69
N ASN A 142 3.57 10.64 19.75
CA ASN A 142 3.99 11.88 20.40
C ASN A 142 5.37 11.74 21.09
N MET A 143 5.66 10.60 21.71
CA MET A 143 7.00 10.30 22.25
C MET A 143 8.05 10.23 21.14
N ALA A 144 7.73 9.62 20.00
CA ALA A 144 8.63 9.56 18.86
C ALA A 144 8.89 10.96 18.26
N ALA A 145 7.85 11.78 18.13
CA ALA A 145 7.96 13.17 17.67
C ALA A 145 8.85 14.02 18.60
N ALA A 146 8.72 13.88 19.91
CA ALA A 146 9.51 14.63 20.89
C ALA A 146 11.01 14.28 20.90
N ARG A 147 11.38 13.05 20.51
CA ARG A 147 12.79 12.59 20.49
C ARG A 147 13.53 12.97 19.21
N ARG A 148 12.82 13.48 18.20
CA ARG A 148 13.36 13.79 16.89
C ARG A 148 14.00 15.17 16.89
N SER A 149 15.08 15.34 16.13
CA SER A 149 15.60 16.67 15.79
C SER A 149 14.49 17.52 15.15
N PRO A 150 14.19 18.70 15.70
CA PRO A 150 13.00 19.44 15.31
C PRO A 150 13.20 20.13 13.96
N ASP A 151 12.49 19.67 12.94
CA ASP A 151 12.22 20.43 11.72
C ASP A 151 10.94 21.27 11.88
N GLU A 152 10.71 22.22 10.95
CA GLU A 152 9.57 23.14 10.97
C GLU A 152 8.21 22.43 11.12
N HIS A 153 8.00 21.31 10.42
CA HIS A 153 6.74 20.56 10.49
C HIS A 153 6.60 19.82 11.82
N THR A 154 7.69 19.29 12.37
CA THR A 154 7.71 18.69 13.70
C THR A 154 7.38 19.73 14.78
N GLN A 155 7.96 20.93 14.73
CA GLN A 155 7.66 22.00 15.69
C GLN A 155 6.21 22.47 15.57
N THR A 156 5.73 22.69 14.34
CA THR A 156 4.34 23.08 14.08
C THR A 156 3.36 22.06 14.66
N TRP A 157 3.65 20.77 14.47
CA TRP A 157 2.87 19.67 15.03
C TRP A 157 2.88 19.66 16.55
N LEU A 158 4.07 19.68 17.17
CA LEU A 158 4.23 19.63 18.63
C LEU A 158 3.56 20.83 19.33
N ASN A 159 3.66 22.04 18.76
CA ASN A 159 2.99 23.22 19.30
C ASN A 159 1.46 23.11 19.22
N PHE A 160 0.94 22.56 18.12
CA PHE A 160 -0.50 22.40 17.95
C PHE A 160 -1.09 21.46 19.01
N ILE A 161 -0.48 20.29 19.23
CA ILE A 161 -1.01 19.28 20.18
C ILE A 161 -0.90 19.67 21.66
N GLN A 162 -0.13 20.72 21.97
CA GLN A 162 -0.05 21.30 23.31
C GLN A 162 -1.16 22.29 23.61
N SER A 163 -1.97 22.67 22.62
CA SER A 163 -3.05 23.64 22.83
C SER A 163 -4.09 23.11 23.83
N PRO A 164 -4.45 23.88 24.88
CA PRO A 164 -5.44 23.45 25.87
C PRO A 164 -6.84 23.28 25.26
N THR A 165 -7.14 24.00 24.17
CA THR A 165 -8.43 23.94 23.48
C THR A 165 -8.73 22.57 22.87
N LEU A 166 -7.71 21.74 22.66
CA LEU A 166 -7.89 20.38 22.12
C LEU A 166 -8.55 19.42 23.12
N ARG A 167 -8.75 19.84 24.37
CA ARG A 167 -9.45 19.08 25.42
C ARG A 167 -10.93 19.43 25.53
N ASP A 168 -11.39 20.40 24.74
CA ASP A 168 -12.76 20.90 24.77
C ASP A 168 -13.71 20.03 23.92
N ILE A 169 -14.91 20.55 23.69
CA ILE A 169 -15.97 19.94 22.88
C ILE A 169 -15.45 19.66 21.47
N ALA A 170 -15.91 18.55 20.89
CA ALA A 170 -15.53 18.15 19.54
C ALA A 170 -15.86 19.25 18.51
N ASP A 171 -14.85 19.61 17.70
CA ASP A 171 -14.96 20.54 16.59
C ASP A 171 -14.37 19.89 15.33
N GLU A 172 -15.17 19.87 14.25
CA GLU A 172 -14.79 19.26 12.98
C GLU A 172 -13.63 19.99 12.29
N GLN A 173 -13.60 21.32 12.35
CA GLN A 173 -12.55 22.13 11.73
C GLN A 173 -11.21 21.90 12.41
N ILE A 174 -11.21 21.78 13.75
CA ILE A 174 -10.00 21.42 14.50
C ILE A 174 -9.51 20.02 14.11
N ALA A 175 -10.42 19.06 13.92
CA ALA A 175 -10.07 17.71 13.50
C ALA A 175 -9.41 17.68 12.10
N ILE A 176 -9.96 18.44 11.14
CA ILE A 176 -9.42 18.59 9.79
C ILE A 176 -8.05 19.28 9.82
N GLU A 177 -7.93 20.42 10.51
CA GLU A 177 -6.68 21.17 10.61
C GLU A 177 -5.57 20.32 11.26
N GLY A 178 -5.89 19.66 12.37
CA GLY A 178 -4.92 18.81 13.06
C GLY A 178 -4.48 17.61 12.23
N ALA A 179 -5.40 16.98 11.48
CA ALA A 179 -5.04 15.90 10.56
C ALA A 179 -4.13 16.38 9.41
N GLN A 180 -4.34 17.60 8.90
CA GLN A 180 -3.44 18.21 7.90
C GLN A 180 -2.05 18.47 8.48
N LYS A 181 -1.95 19.06 9.68
CA LYS A 181 -0.66 19.28 10.36
C LYS A 181 0.05 17.96 10.63
N PHE A 182 -0.67 16.96 11.11
CA PHE A 182 -0.14 15.61 11.35
C PHE A 182 0.35 14.95 10.05
N THR A 183 -0.41 15.06 8.95
CA THR A 183 0.01 14.58 7.63
C THR A 183 1.31 15.23 7.17
N ASN A 184 1.46 16.55 7.37
CA ASN A 184 2.68 17.27 7.03
C ASN A 184 3.87 16.83 7.90
N TYR A 185 3.64 16.56 9.18
CA TYR A 185 4.62 15.91 10.04
C TYR A 185 5.04 14.54 9.49
N LEU A 186 4.10 13.66 9.13
CA LEU A 186 4.40 12.35 8.54
C LEU A 186 5.18 12.46 7.22
N ARG A 187 4.87 13.45 6.37
CA ARG A 187 5.63 13.74 5.14
C ARG A 187 7.07 14.14 5.48
N SER A 188 7.25 14.95 6.52
CA SER A 188 8.58 15.32 7.02
C SER A 188 9.33 14.10 7.57
N VAL A 189 8.67 13.20 8.30
CA VAL A 189 9.26 11.91 8.74
C VAL A 189 9.74 11.07 7.58
N LYS A 190 8.91 10.94 6.54
CA LYS A 190 9.25 10.17 5.35
C LYS A 190 10.50 10.69 4.63
N LYS A 191 10.69 12.01 4.55
CA LYS A 191 11.86 12.60 3.87
C LYS A 191 13.20 12.22 4.51
N HIS A 192 13.23 11.93 5.80
CA HIS A 192 14.48 11.71 6.53
C HIS A 192 14.91 10.24 6.64
N ASN A 193 14.17 9.29 6.02
CA ASN A 193 14.39 7.83 5.85
C ASN A 193 14.74 6.99 7.10
N LYS A 194 15.46 7.51 8.09
CA LYS A 194 15.85 6.87 9.37
C LYS A 194 14.68 6.53 10.29
N TYR A 195 13.48 7.02 9.98
CA TYR A 195 12.30 6.94 10.84
C TYR A 195 11.11 6.26 10.14
N ALA A 196 11.37 5.42 9.13
CA ALA A 196 10.34 4.80 8.29
C ALA A 196 9.27 4.02 9.10
N GLN A 197 9.65 3.41 10.23
CA GLN A 197 8.72 2.72 11.14
C GLN A 197 7.69 3.64 11.81
N PHE A 198 7.90 4.96 11.83
CA PHE A 198 7.01 5.94 12.44
C PHE A 198 6.05 6.59 11.42
N ILE A 199 6.03 6.10 10.19
CA ILE A 199 5.14 6.56 9.13
C ILE A 199 3.82 5.79 9.20
N SER A 200 3.11 5.92 10.32
CA SER A 200 1.76 5.37 10.49
C SER A 200 0.83 6.46 11.04
N PRO A 201 -0.38 6.64 10.46
CA PRO A 201 -1.02 5.76 9.49
C PRO A 201 -0.61 6.03 8.03
N GLY A 202 -0.34 4.97 7.26
CA GLY A 202 0.18 5.06 5.89
C GLY A 202 -0.76 5.73 4.90
N ARG A 203 -2.09 5.62 5.09
CA ARG A 203 -3.07 6.26 4.19
C ARG A 203 -3.13 7.78 4.35
N PHE A 204 -2.55 8.36 5.41
CA PHE A 204 -2.38 9.82 5.47
C PHE A 204 -1.42 10.32 4.39
N LEU A 205 -0.43 9.51 4.01
CA LEU A 205 0.50 9.85 2.93
C LEU A 205 0.00 9.42 1.56
N LEU A 206 -0.70 8.29 1.49
CA LEU A 206 -1.18 7.68 0.26
C LEU A 206 -2.66 7.30 0.47
N PRO A 207 -3.59 8.28 0.35
CA PRO A 207 -4.99 8.10 0.73
C PRO A 207 -5.77 7.17 -0.18
N GLY A 208 -5.35 7.01 -1.45
CA GLY A 208 -6.08 6.23 -2.44
C GLY A 208 -7.52 6.74 -2.58
N GLU A 209 -8.49 5.83 -2.48
CA GLU A 209 -9.92 6.12 -2.53
C GLU A 209 -10.46 6.90 -1.32
N PHE A 210 -9.69 7.00 -0.23
CA PHE A 210 -10.13 7.66 1.00
C PHE A 210 -9.77 9.15 1.05
N ASP A 211 -9.30 9.74 -0.06
CA ASP A 211 -8.98 11.16 -0.10
C ASP A 211 -10.20 12.03 0.21
N GLY A 212 -10.03 13.00 1.11
CA GLY A 212 -11.13 13.81 1.66
C GLY A 212 -12.09 13.09 2.63
N SER A 213 -11.87 11.81 2.94
CA SER A 213 -12.74 11.05 3.84
C SER A 213 -12.54 11.45 5.32
N PRO A 214 -13.61 11.47 6.13
CA PRO A 214 -13.50 11.60 7.59
C PRO A 214 -12.62 10.51 8.24
N LEU A 215 -12.43 9.36 7.56
CA LEU A 215 -11.53 8.30 8.01
C LEU A 215 -10.08 8.76 8.11
N LEU A 216 -9.68 9.84 7.44
CA LEU A 216 -8.34 10.42 7.47
C LEU A 216 -8.29 11.76 8.21
N THR A 217 -9.30 12.07 9.02
CA THR A 217 -9.40 13.33 9.77
C THR A 217 -9.25 13.11 11.28
N PHE A 218 -8.19 12.40 11.65
CA PHE A 218 -7.77 12.20 13.03
C PHE A 218 -6.26 12.39 13.20
N PHE A 219 -5.83 12.56 14.43
CA PHE A 219 -4.43 12.78 14.77
C PHE A 219 -4.15 12.36 16.21
N PRO A 220 -2.88 12.13 16.60
CA PRO A 220 -2.56 11.67 17.94
C PRO A 220 -2.62 12.82 18.95
N LEU A 221 -3.57 12.78 19.88
CA LEU A 221 -3.70 13.79 20.94
C LEU A 221 -2.75 13.52 22.12
N CYS A 222 -2.34 14.59 22.80
CA CYS A 222 -1.75 14.50 24.14
C CYS A 222 -2.86 14.21 25.17
N ILE A 223 -3.28 12.95 25.24
CA ILE A 223 -4.23 12.44 26.23
C ILE A 223 -3.49 12.32 27.57
N ASN A 224 -4.20 12.48 28.70
CA ASN A 224 -3.67 12.45 30.06
C ASN A 224 -2.61 11.35 30.28
N ASP A 225 -1.68 11.59 31.21
CA ASP A 225 -0.51 10.74 31.47
C ASP A 225 -0.88 9.28 31.85
N THR A 226 -2.13 9.01 32.21
CA THR A 226 -2.70 7.71 32.57
C THR A 226 -3.51 7.10 31.41
N ILE A 227 -3.00 6.00 30.82
CA ILE A 227 -3.65 5.26 29.70
C ILE A 227 -5.06 4.78 30.07
N ASP A 228 -5.25 4.44 31.35
CA ASP A 228 -6.46 3.77 31.83
C ASP A 228 -7.64 4.74 32.05
N GLU A 229 -7.41 6.05 31.94
CA GLU A 229 -8.50 7.01 32.04
C GLU A 229 -9.35 7.01 30.76
N PRO A 230 -10.67 6.81 30.86
CA PRO A 230 -11.55 6.83 29.71
C PRO A 230 -11.65 8.26 29.15
N ILE A 231 -11.62 8.35 27.82
CA ILE A 231 -11.82 9.62 27.12
C ILE A 231 -13.25 10.10 27.36
N ARG A 232 -13.39 11.35 27.80
CA ARG A 232 -14.69 11.96 28.09
C ARG A 232 -15.55 12.06 26.82
N PRO A 233 -16.80 11.58 26.84
CA PRO A 233 -17.73 11.72 25.71
C PRO A 233 -17.91 13.19 25.29
N GLY A 234 -18.16 13.43 24.00
CA GLY A 234 -18.41 14.77 23.46
C GLY A 234 -17.16 15.64 23.28
N THR A 235 -15.98 15.21 23.75
CA THR A 235 -14.71 15.90 23.53
C THR A 235 -14.13 15.61 22.15
N LEU A 236 -13.21 16.46 21.70
CA LEU A 236 -12.41 16.19 20.50
C LEU A 236 -11.71 14.82 20.57
N GLY A 237 -11.16 14.45 21.74
CA GLY A 237 -10.55 13.14 21.95
C GLY A 237 -11.49 11.97 21.66
N ALA A 238 -12.78 12.09 22.01
CA ALA A 238 -13.76 11.04 21.73
C ALA A 238 -14.05 10.93 20.22
N LEU A 239 -14.12 12.07 19.52
CA LEU A 239 -14.27 12.11 18.07
C LEU A 239 -13.07 11.44 17.37
N LEU A 240 -11.85 11.82 17.76
CA LEU A 240 -10.63 11.29 17.14
C LEU A 240 -10.44 9.79 17.42
N SER A 241 -10.74 9.35 18.64
CA SER A 241 -10.73 7.93 19.00
C SER A 241 -11.72 7.11 18.17
N LYS A 242 -12.96 7.62 17.97
CA LYS A 242 -13.95 6.99 17.10
C LYS A 242 -13.46 6.90 15.65
N ARG A 243 -12.81 7.95 15.13
CA ARG A 243 -12.26 7.97 13.76
C ARG A 243 -11.10 7.00 13.60
N PHE A 244 -10.22 6.91 14.58
CA PHE A 244 -9.14 5.93 14.62
C PHE A 244 -9.67 4.49 14.57
N GLU A 245 -10.69 4.17 15.37
CA GLU A 245 -11.32 2.84 15.31
C GLU A 245 -12.06 2.61 13.99
N SER A 246 -12.70 3.64 13.44
CA SER A 246 -13.34 3.56 12.12
C SER A 246 -12.30 3.30 11.01
N TYR A 247 -11.15 3.95 11.07
CA TYR A 247 -10.03 3.72 10.16
C TYR A 247 -9.54 2.28 10.24
N LYS A 248 -9.35 1.74 11.44
CA LYS A 248 -8.97 0.33 11.63
C LYS A 248 -9.97 -0.62 10.97
N GLN A 249 -11.27 -0.40 11.17
CA GLN A 249 -12.32 -1.31 10.70
C GLN A 249 -12.66 -1.15 9.22
N GLN A 250 -12.58 0.05 8.66
CA GLN A 250 -13.02 0.35 7.30
C GLN A 250 -11.85 0.44 6.30
N VAL A 251 -10.62 0.65 6.77
CA VAL A 251 -9.45 0.82 5.91
C VAL A 251 -8.45 -0.32 6.12
N VAL A 252 -7.97 -0.49 7.36
CA VAL A 252 -6.86 -1.43 7.65
C VAL A 252 -7.29 -2.88 7.55
N ARG A 253 -8.38 -3.25 8.25
CA ARG A 253 -8.90 -4.62 8.27
C ARG A 253 -9.33 -5.10 6.89
N PRO A 254 -10.13 -4.36 6.10
CA PRO A 254 -10.56 -4.82 4.78
C PRO A 254 -9.38 -5.01 3.83
N PHE A 255 -8.39 -4.10 3.86
CA PHE A 255 -7.17 -4.26 3.07
C PHE A 255 -6.42 -5.57 3.41
N PHE A 256 -6.27 -5.86 4.71
CA PHE A 256 -5.60 -7.08 5.17
C PHE A 256 -6.37 -8.34 4.74
N GLU A 257 -7.68 -8.37 5.00
CA GLU A 257 -8.50 -9.56 4.77
C GLU A 257 -8.73 -9.85 3.29
N ARG A 258 -8.94 -8.82 2.46
CA ARG A 258 -9.22 -8.97 1.02
C ARG A 258 -7.97 -9.14 0.18
N HIS A 259 -6.93 -8.33 0.44
CA HIS A 259 -5.77 -8.31 -0.42
C HIS A 259 -4.62 -9.08 0.20
N PHE A 260 -4.13 -8.65 1.37
CA PHE A 260 -2.89 -9.20 1.94
C PHE A 260 -2.96 -10.68 2.29
N LYS A 261 -4.03 -11.12 2.96
CA LYS A 261 -4.23 -12.53 3.36
C LYS A 261 -4.43 -13.46 2.17
N SER A 262 -4.86 -12.94 1.02
CA SER A 262 -5.13 -13.71 -0.20
C SER A 262 -3.88 -13.98 -1.03
N LEU A 263 -2.73 -13.38 -0.70
CA LEU A 263 -1.50 -13.50 -1.47
C LEU A 263 -0.85 -14.87 -1.27
N ASP A 264 -0.48 -15.51 -2.38
CA ASP A 264 0.28 -16.76 -2.35
C ASP A 264 1.78 -16.50 -2.20
N ARG A 265 2.27 -15.40 -2.78
CA ARG A 265 3.69 -15.00 -2.79
C ARG A 265 3.81 -13.49 -2.69
N GLN A 266 4.94 -13.03 -2.17
CA GLN A 266 5.23 -11.62 -1.97
C GLN A 266 6.63 -11.25 -2.48
N ILE A 267 6.72 -10.13 -3.18
CA ILE A 267 7.97 -9.42 -3.49
C ILE A 267 7.94 -8.09 -2.74
N VAL A 268 9.02 -7.79 -2.01
CA VAL A 268 9.23 -6.51 -1.33
C VAL A 268 10.46 -5.86 -1.92
N LEU A 269 10.27 -4.74 -2.62
CA LEU A 269 11.36 -3.96 -3.19
C LEU A 269 11.92 -3.00 -2.14
N VAL A 270 13.25 -2.98 -2.04
CA VAL A 270 14.01 -2.13 -1.13
C VAL A 270 15.09 -1.41 -1.94
N ASP A 271 15.03 -0.08 -1.97
CA ASP A 271 16.10 0.74 -2.51
C ASP A 271 17.17 0.94 -1.43
N VAL A 272 18.35 0.36 -1.65
CA VAL A 272 19.51 0.44 -0.75
C VAL A 272 20.51 1.52 -1.16
N LEU A 273 20.33 2.13 -2.33
CA LEU A 273 21.26 3.12 -2.89
C LEU A 273 20.79 4.56 -2.65
N GLY A 274 19.49 4.77 -2.49
CA GLY A 274 18.82 5.93 -1.88
C GLY A 274 19.48 7.29 -2.07
#